data_AF-Q3MTS8-F1
#
_entry.id   AF-Q3MTS8-F1
#
_cell.length_a   1.000
_cell.length_b   1.000
_cell.length_c   1.000
_cell.angle_alpha   90.00
_cell.angle_beta   90.00
_cell.angle_gamma   90.00
#
_symmetry.space_group_name_H-M   'P 1'
#
loop_
_entity.id
_entity.type
_entity.pdbx_description
1 polymer ?
#
loop_
_entity_poly.entity_id
_entity_poly.type
_entity_poly.pdbx_seq_one_letter_code
_entity_poly.pdbx_strand_id
1 'polypeptide(L)' 'GWGLTNESLKVLTEGLLPQTREFLKTRGGTYMNGDLHHPHLSFTDGTYDGRYVFMNDKANSRVARVRLDVMKCDKIIQL' A
#
# COMPACT_ATOMS: atom_id res chain seq x y z
N GLY A 1 -2.04 4.62 -14.74
CA GLY A 1 -0.58 4.56 -14.58
C GLY A 1 -0.18 3.77 -13.34
N TRP A 2 -0.80 4.02 -12.18
CA TRP A 2 -0.56 3.20 -10.98
C TRP A 2 -0.76 1.70 -11.27
N GLY A 3 0.19 0.86 -10.86
CA GLY A 3 0.26 -0.56 -11.21
C GLY A 3 1.03 -0.86 -12.49
N LEU A 4 1.50 0.17 -13.21
CA LEU A 4 2.26 0.04 -14.47
C LEU A 4 3.54 0.88 -14.48
N THR A 5 3.57 2.06 -13.85
CA THR A 5 4.78 2.89 -13.81
C THR A 5 5.82 2.33 -12.85
N ASN A 6 7.10 2.55 -13.14
CA ASN A 6 8.22 2.09 -12.31
C ASN A 6 8.10 2.57 -10.85
N GLU A 7 7.63 3.80 -10.63
CA GLU A 7 7.44 4.39 -9.30
C GLU A 7 6.36 3.64 -8.52
N SER A 8 5.23 3.32 -9.17
CA SER A 8 4.14 2.57 -8.52
C SER A 8 4.49 1.10 -8.29
N LEU A 9 5.19 0.47 -9.24
CA LEU A 9 5.66 -0.91 -9.11
C LEU A 9 6.66 -1.04 -7.96
N LYS A 10 7.51 -0.03 -7.75
CA LYS A 10 8.38 0.03 -6.58
C LYS A 10 7.56 0.01 -5.29
N VAL A 11 6.58 0.92 -5.13
CA VAL A 11 5.73 0.97 -3.92
C VAL A 11 4.94 -0.33 -3.71
N LEU A 12 4.39 -0.91 -4.79
CA LEU A 12 3.59 -2.13 -4.74
C LEU A 12 4.39 -3.39 -4.40
N THR A 13 5.70 -3.40 -4.69
CA THR A 13 6.51 -4.62 -4.56
C THR A 13 7.57 -4.54 -3.47
N GLU A 14 8.04 -3.36 -3.06
CA GLU A 14 9.16 -3.23 -2.12
C GLU A 14 8.89 -3.82 -0.73
N GLY A 15 7.63 -3.84 -0.29
CA GLY A 15 7.21 -4.42 0.99
C GLY A 15 6.68 -5.86 0.93
N LEU A 16 6.81 -6.56 -0.20
CA LEU A 16 6.37 -7.95 -0.33
C LEU A 16 7.35 -8.92 0.34
N LEU A 17 6.80 -9.96 0.97
CA LEU A 17 7.57 -11.08 1.51
C LEU A 17 8.28 -11.86 0.38
N PRO A 18 9.45 -12.50 0.64
CA PRO A 18 10.17 -13.25 -0.37
C PRO A 18 9.32 -14.32 -1.08
N GLN A 19 8.51 -15.05 -0.32
CA GLN A 19 7.63 -16.11 -0.84
C GLN A 19 6.54 -15.53 -1.76
N THR A 20 5.99 -14.37 -1.39
CA THR A 20 4.98 -13.70 -2.21
C THR A 20 5.57 -13.12 -3.49
N ARG A 21 6.81 -12.61 -3.45
CA ARG A 21 7.51 -12.21 -4.68
C ARG A 21 7.64 -13.39 -5.62
N GLU A 22 8.03 -14.56 -5.12
CA GLU A 22 8.14 -15.77 -5.94
C GLU A 22 6.79 -16.19 -6.52
N PHE A 23 5.75 -16.19 -5.68
CA PHE A 23 4.39 -16.49 -6.11
C PHE A 23 3.88 -15.56 -7.22
N LEU A 24 4.25 -14.28 -7.19
CA LEU A 24 3.77 -13.27 -8.14
C LEU A 24 4.60 -13.19 -9.44
N LYS A 25 5.80 -13.76 -9.51
CA LYS A 25 6.64 -13.74 -10.73
C LYS A 25 5.90 -14.23 -11.97
N THR A 26 5.05 -15.24 -11.82
CA THR A 26 4.24 -15.82 -12.91
C THR A 26 2.83 -15.25 -13.01
N ARG A 27 2.51 -14.22 -12.23
CA ARG A 27 1.16 -13.64 -12.09
C ARG A 27 1.13 -12.11 -12.27
N GLY A 28 2.05 -11.59 -13.07
CA GLY A 28 2.13 -10.16 -13.40
C GLY A 28 3.02 -9.34 -12.45
N GLY A 29 3.75 -9.98 -11.53
CA GLY A 29 4.78 -9.33 -10.70
C GLY A 29 4.25 -8.55 -9.49
N THR A 30 2.94 -8.28 -9.42
CA THR A 30 2.27 -7.68 -8.25
C THR A 30 0.80 -8.10 -8.18
N TYR A 31 0.11 -7.76 -7.08
CA TYR A 31 -1.33 -7.96 -6.96
C TYR A 31 -2.11 -6.93 -7.78
N MET A 32 -3.10 -7.40 -8.54
CA MET A 32 -3.99 -6.55 -9.35
C MET A 32 -5.32 -6.23 -8.66
N ASN A 33 -5.50 -6.66 -7.40
CA ASN A 33 -6.66 -6.37 -6.58
C ASN A 33 -6.27 -6.05 -5.12
N GLY A 34 -7.25 -5.59 -4.36
CA GLY A 34 -7.21 -5.42 -2.92
C GLY A 34 -8.64 -5.17 -2.39
N ASP A 35 -8.83 -5.32 -1.08
CA ASP A 35 -10.11 -5.11 -0.39
C ASP A 35 -9.92 -4.20 0.83
N LEU A 36 -10.25 -2.91 0.66
CA LEU A 36 -9.96 -1.84 1.60
C LEU A 36 -11.18 -1.49 2.45
N HIS A 37 -11.05 -1.58 3.78
CA HIS A 37 -12.18 -1.38 4.71
C HIS A 37 -12.00 -0.16 5.62
N HIS A 38 -10.81 0.07 6.18
CA HIS A 38 -10.61 1.02 7.28
C HIS A 38 -9.57 2.11 6.96
N PRO A 39 -9.95 3.20 6.26
CA PRO A 39 -9.09 4.36 6.09
C PRO A 39 -9.13 5.26 7.35
N HIS A 40 -7.97 5.53 7.96
CA HIS A 40 -7.84 6.43 9.12
C HIS A 40 -6.66 7.39 8.97
N LEU A 41 -6.87 8.67 9.35
CA LEU A 41 -5.80 9.67 9.33
C LEU A 41 -4.82 9.48 10.49
N SER A 42 -3.59 9.98 10.31
CA SER A 42 -2.61 10.10 11.39
C SER A 42 -3.04 11.11 12.46
N PHE A 43 -2.60 10.84 13.70
CA PHE A 43 -2.89 11.66 14.87
C PHE A 43 -1.62 12.21 15.51
N THR A 44 -1.74 13.42 16.03
CA THR A 44 -0.81 14.04 17.00
C THR A 44 -1.68 14.62 18.11
N ASP A 45 -1.35 14.31 19.37
CA ASP A 45 -2.08 14.81 20.55
C ASP A 45 -3.61 14.60 20.51
N GLY A 46 -4.05 13.46 19.98
CA GLY A 46 -5.47 13.09 19.95
C GLY A 46 -6.31 13.77 18.86
N THR A 47 -5.70 14.57 17.98
CA THR A 47 -6.37 15.17 16.82
C THR A 47 -5.68 14.79 15.50
N TYR A 48 -6.40 14.92 14.39
CA TYR A 48 -5.83 14.70 13.06
C TYR A 48 -4.72 15.70 12.77
N ASP A 49 -3.58 15.20 12.35
CA ASP A 49 -2.39 16.04 12.08
C ASP A 49 -2.12 16.26 10.59
N GLY A 50 -2.97 15.72 9.72
CA GLY A 50 -2.93 15.98 8.28
C GLY A 50 -1.72 15.40 7.53
N ARG A 51 -0.96 14.47 8.12
CA ARG A 51 0.25 13.92 7.47
C ARG A 51 -0.06 12.72 6.57
N TYR A 52 -0.84 11.75 7.06
CA TYR A 52 -1.05 10.47 6.39
C TYR A 52 -2.48 9.95 6.52
N VAL A 53 -2.86 9.03 5.62
CA VAL A 53 -3.96 8.08 5.79
C VAL A 53 -3.40 6.67 5.77
N PHE A 54 -3.87 5.82 6.68
CA PHE A 54 -3.55 4.40 6.73
C PHE A 54 -4.79 3.58 6.38
N MET A 55 -4.60 2.44 5.71
CA MET A 55 -5.69 1.59 5.27
C MET A 55 -5.24 0.12 5.13
N ASN A 56 -6.13 -0.82 5.41
CA ASN A 56 -5.87 -2.25 5.24
C ASN A 56 -6.17 -2.72 3.81
N ASP A 57 -5.58 -3.85 3.43
CA ASP A 57 -6.04 -4.71 2.35
C ASP A 57 -6.31 -6.10 2.93
N LYS A 58 -7.60 -6.44 3.01
CA LYS A 58 -8.07 -7.73 3.53
C LYS A 58 -7.83 -8.88 2.54
N ALA A 59 -7.85 -8.62 1.24
CA ALA A 59 -7.76 -9.68 0.23
C ALA A 59 -6.37 -10.31 0.18
N ASN A 60 -5.31 -9.54 0.44
CA ASN A 60 -3.93 -10.01 0.30
C ASN A 60 -3.05 -9.71 1.54
N SER A 61 -3.65 -9.43 2.69
CA SER A 61 -2.96 -9.19 3.98
C SER A 61 -1.88 -8.11 3.90
N ARG A 62 -2.27 -6.89 3.50
CA ARG A 62 -1.36 -5.74 3.40
C ARG A 62 -1.88 -4.55 4.19
N VAL A 63 -1.00 -3.59 4.45
CA VAL A 63 -1.33 -2.25 4.96
C VAL A 63 -0.67 -1.21 4.07
N ALA A 64 -1.42 -0.18 3.71
CA ALA A 64 -0.96 0.92 2.87
C ALA A 64 -1.00 2.25 3.60
N ARG A 65 -0.09 3.15 3.21
CA ARG A 65 -0.06 4.55 3.63
C ARG A 65 -0.20 5.47 2.43
N VAL A 66 -0.99 6.51 2.58
CA VAL A 66 -1.13 7.64 1.65
C VAL A 66 -0.58 8.89 2.29
N ARG A 67 0.26 9.61 1.56
CA ARG A 67 0.74 10.96 1.91
C ARG A 67 -0.31 12.00 1.53
N LEU A 68 -0.71 12.83 2.50
CA LEU A 68 -1.80 13.80 2.30
C LEU A 68 -1.34 15.08 1.57
N ASP A 69 -0.05 15.40 1.57
CA ASP A 69 0.50 16.55 0.85
C ASP A 69 0.45 16.40 -0.68
N VAL A 70 0.49 15.16 -1.18
CA VAL A 70 0.41 14.84 -2.62
C VAL A 70 -0.76 13.92 -2.98
N MET A 71 -1.55 13.48 -2.00
CA MET A 71 -2.67 12.55 -2.15
C MET A 71 -2.33 11.29 -2.97
N LYS A 72 -1.19 10.66 -2.65
CA LYS A 72 -0.72 9.42 -3.28
C LYS A 72 -0.25 8.39 -2.27
N CYS A 73 -0.48 7.11 -2.58
CA CYS A 73 0.08 6.01 -1.83
C CYS A 73 1.60 6.00 -2.00
N ASP A 74 2.32 6.02 -0.89
CA ASP A 74 3.78 6.09 -0.88
C ASP A 74 4.42 4.84 -0.27
N LYS A 75 3.66 4.04 0.49
CA LYS A 75 4.17 2.83 1.14
C LYS A 75 3.10 1.75 1.21
N ILE A 76 3.49 0.51 0.93
CA ILE A 76 2.70 -0.70 1.17
C ILE A 76 3.62 -1.73 1.81
N ILE A 77 3.14 -2.42 2.85
CA ILE A 77 3.80 -3.59 3.42
C ILE A 77 2.83 -4.78 3.44
N GLN A 78 3.39 -5.97 3.29
CA GLN A 78 2.69 -7.22 3.58
C GLN A 78 2.97 -7.63 5.02
N LEU A 79 1.94 -8.12 5.72
CA LEU A 79 2.04 -8.63 7.09
C LEU A 79 2.37 -10.12 7.12
#